data_AF-B0P8W3-F1
#
_entry.id   AF-B0P8W3-F1
#
_cell.length_a   1.000
_cell.length_b   1.000
_cell.length_c   1.000
_cell.angle_alpha   90.00
_cell.angle_beta   90.00
_cell.angle_gamma   90.00
#
_symmetry.space_group_name_H-M   'P 1'
#
loop_
_entity.id
_entity.type
_entity.pdbx_description
1 polymer ?
#
loop_
_entity_poly.entity_id
_entity_poly.type
_entity_poly.pdbx_seq_one_letter_code
_entity_poly.pdbx_strand_id
1 'polypeptide(L)'
;MHSNCAKQQDNLNTNKNKVSYSYVLPPLAEVKHRIFYFKEVLNMRIPYGFNLTTSGALEINEATAKVIKRVFDSYMTGASLGKIVEMLSAKQILSPTGKSKWTRATIDHILSNSKYIVIVGMEMYMDVQFEKAARCNIDYDKVNTPRKSSRYVSLSVIQKSF
;
A
#
# COMPACT_ATOMS: atom_id res chain seq x y z
N MET A 1 -57.70 13.06 31.32
CA MET A 1 -56.70 11.98 31.18
C MET A 1 -55.40 12.68 30.83
N HIS A 2 -54.70 13.18 31.86
CA HIS A 2 -53.47 12.59 32.40
C HIS A 2 -52.38 12.46 31.32
N SER A 3 -51.17 13.00 31.43
CA SER A 3 -50.51 13.83 32.44
C SER A 3 -49.12 14.17 31.88
N ASN A 4 -48.63 15.35 32.23
CA ASN A 4 -47.24 15.71 32.56
C ASN A 4 -46.10 15.44 31.54
N CYS A 5 -45.40 16.46 31.05
CA CYS A 5 -44.52 17.43 31.76
C CYS A 5 -43.20 16.81 32.25
N ALA A 6 -42.09 17.18 31.56
CA ALA A 6 -40.79 17.59 32.11
C ALA A 6 -39.78 17.64 30.94
N LYS A 7 -39.47 18.82 30.38
CA LYS A 7 -38.34 19.68 30.78
C LYS A 7 -36.96 19.00 30.74
N GLN A 8 -36.15 19.53 29.82
CA GLN A 8 -34.80 20.07 30.06
C GLN A 8 -33.58 19.16 29.90
N GLN A 9 -32.85 19.50 28.83
CA GLN A 9 -31.45 19.96 28.82
C GLN A 9 -30.31 18.91 28.78
N ASP A 10 -29.48 19.11 27.74
CA ASP A 10 -28.03 19.01 27.69
C ASP A 10 -27.33 17.72 28.12
N ASN A 11 -26.76 17.01 27.13
CA ASN A 11 -25.30 16.91 26.99
C ASN A 11 -24.93 16.12 25.73
N LEU A 12 -24.38 16.80 24.73
CA LEU A 12 -23.47 16.19 23.75
C LEU A 12 -22.17 15.86 24.51
N ASN A 13 -22.16 14.72 25.21
CA ASN A 13 -20.96 14.20 25.84
C ASN A 13 -20.51 12.92 25.13
N THR A 14 -19.27 13.02 24.66
CA THR A 14 -18.39 12.03 24.05
C THR A 14 -18.74 10.57 24.35
N ASN A 15 -19.03 9.78 23.31
CA ASN A 15 -18.75 8.36 23.37
C ASN A 15 -17.91 7.96 22.15
N LYS A 16 -16.65 7.65 22.45
CA LYS A 16 -15.68 7.06 21.55
C LYS A 16 -16.24 5.71 21.12
N ASN A 17 -16.84 5.64 19.94
CA ASN A 17 -17.22 4.38 19.31
C ASN A 17 -15.96 3.56 19.04
N LYS A 18 -15.60 2.76 20.03
CA LYS A 18 -14.71 1.62 19.92
C LYS A 18 -15.45 0.60 19.06
N VAL A 19 -15.26 0.66 17.75
CA VAL A 19 -15.77 -0.36 16.83
C VAL A 19 -15.00 -1.64 17.13
N SER A 20 -15.59 -2.50 17.96
CA SER A 20 -15.10 -3.85 18.18
C SER A 20 -15.45 -4.68 16.95
N TYR A 21 -14.46 -5.02 16.15
CA TYR A 21 -14.62 -6.08 15.13
C TYR A 21 -14.67 -7.44 15.85
N SER A 22 -15.86 -7.92 16.18
CA SER A 22 -16.07 -9.29 16.61
C SER A 22 -16.19 -10.18 15.38
N TYR A 23 -15.09 -10.81 14.98
CA TYR A 23 -15.14 -11.89 13.99
C TYR A 23 -15.68 -13.15 14.68
N VAL A 24 -16.88 -13.58 14.30
CA VAL A 24 -17.41 -14.89 14.69
C VAL A 24 -16.57 -15.95 13.97
N LEU A 25 -15.71 -16.66 14.70
CA LEU A 25 -15.01 -17.83 14.15
C LEU A 25 -16.05 -18.91 13.81
N PRO A 26 -16.04 -19.49 12.60
CA PRO A 26 -16.84 -20.67 12.32
C PRO A 26 -16.37 -21.85 13.20
N PRO A 27 -17.28 -22.78 13.56
CA PRO A 27 -16.97 -23.93 14.42
C PRO A 27 -15.76 -24.74 13.93
N LEU A 28 -15.01 -25.28 14.89
CA LEU A 28 -13.71 -25.97 14.78
C LEU A 28 -13.67 -27.23 13.88
N ALA A 29 -14.69 -27.50 13.08
CA ALA A 29 -14.85 -28.76 12.35
C ALA A 29 -14.25 -28.78 10.93
N GLU A 30 -13.80 -27.67 10.36
CA GLU A 30 -13.28 -27.64 8.98
C GLU A 30 -11.83 -27.16 8.88
N VAL A 31 -10.95 -27.92 9.54
CA VAL A 31 -9.48 -27.79 9.43
C VAL A 31 -9.01 -27.86 7.96
N LYS A 32 -9.78 -28.49 7.07
CA LYS A 32 -9.49 -28.60 5.63
C LYS A 32 -9.46 -27.25 4.91
N HIS A 33 -10.36 -26.31 5.22
CA HIS A 33 -10.38 -24.99 4.60
C HIS A 33 -9.22 -24.12 5.09
N ARG A 34 -8.87 -24.24 6.38
CA ARG A 34 -7.70 -23.59 6.98
C ARG A 34 -6.40 -24.12 6.38
N ILE A 35 -6.27 -25.44 6.21
CA ILE A 35 -5.12 -26.08 5.56
C ILE A 35 -5.06 -25.75 4.06
N PHE A 36 -6.19 -25.65 3.36
CA PHE A 36 -6.23 -25.29 1.93
C PHE A 36 -5.80 -23.83 1.69
N TYR A 37 -6.35 -22.88 2.46
CA TYR A 37 -5.89 -21.48 2.48
C TYR A 37 -4.40 -21.37 2.87
N PHE A 38 -3.96 -22.17 3.83
CA PHE A 38 -2.58 -22.20 4.29
C PHE A 38 -1.62 -22.77 3.24
N LYS A 39 -2.03 -23.80 2.48
CA LYS A 39 -1.20 -24.39 1.41
C LYS A 39 -1.02 -23.46 0.21
N GLU A 40 -2.03 -22.67 -0.16
CA GLU A 40 -1.88 -21.57 -1.14
C GLU A 40 -1.00 -20.43 -0.62
N VAL A 41 -1.02 -20.15 0.69
CA VAL A 41 -0.13 -19.18 1.34
C VAL A 41 1.34 -19.67 1.37
N LEU A 42 1.59 -20.98 1.46
CA LEU A 42 2.94 -21.55 1.55
C LEU A 42 3.72 -21.56 0.22
N ASN A 43 3.06 -21.42 -0.93
CA ASN A 43 3.74 -21.22 -2.23
C ASN A 43 4.01 -19.74 -2.53
N MET A 44 3.56 -18.82 -1.67
CA MET A 44 3.76 -17.38 -1.83
C MET A 44 4.99 -16.93 -1.07
N ARG A 45 5.85 -16.15 -1.74
CA ARG A 45 6.94 -15.44 -1.06
C ARG A 45 6.36 -14.58 0.07
N ILE A 46 6.94 -14.71 1.26
CA ILE A 46 6.57 -13.92 2.44
C ILE A 46 6.69 -12.43 2.08
N PRO A 47 5.61 -11.63 2.17
CA PRO A 47 5.69 -10.21 1.90
C PRO A 47 6.62 -9.53 2.91
N TYR A 48 7.30 -8.47 2.48
CA TYR A 48 8.11 -7.66 3.38
C TYR A 48 7.25 -7.14 4.54
N GLY A 49 7.78 -6.90 5.73
CA GLY A 49 6.92 -6.51 6.86
C GLY A 49 6.30 -7.66 7.63
N PHE A 50 6.47 -8.91 7.16
CA PHE A 50 5.90 -10.09 7.81
C PHE A 50 6.98 -11.15 8.09
N ASN A 51 6.81 -11.86 9.20
CA ASN A 51 7.56 -13.05 9.56
C ASN A 51 6.63 -14.27 9.49
N LEU A 52 7.14 -15.42 9.05
CA LEU A 52 6.40 -16.68 9.15
C LEU A 52 6.68 -17.29 10.53
N THR A 53 5.64 -17.51 11.33
CA THR A 53 5.76 -18.19 12.63
C THR A 53 5.86 -19.71 12.44
N THR A 54 6.30 -20.42 13.49
CA THR A 54 6.39 -21.89 13.50
C THR A 54 5.04 -22.59 13.30
N SER A 55 3.93 -21.91 13.61
CA SER A 55 2.56 -22.34 13.31
C SER A 55 2.14 -22.08 11.85
N GLY A 56 3.04 -21.47 11.06
CA GLY A 56 2.87 -21.02 9.68
C GLY A 56 1.91 -19.84 9.49
N ALA A 57 1.60 -19.09 10.54
CA ALA A 57 0.90 -17.82 10.41
C ALA A 57 1.87 -16.68 10.02
N LEU A 58 1.36 -15.65 9.35
CA LEU A 58 2.11 -14.43 9.10
C LEU A 58 1.90 -13.45 10.26
N GLU A 59 3.00 -13.06 10.89
CA GLU A 59 3.02 -12.05 11.95
C GLU A 59 3.68 -10.77 11.44
N ILE A 60 3.17 -9.61 11.87
CA ILE A 60 3.72 -8.31 11.49
C ILE A 60 5.06 -8.10 12.20
N ASN A 61 6.12 -7.87 11.43
CA ASN A 61 7.41 -7.45 11.95
C ASN A 61 7.42 -5.93 12.10
N GLU A 62 7.34 -5.44 13.34
CA GLU A 62 7.20 -4.01 13.62
C GLU A 62 8.26 -3.11 12.99
N ALA A 63 9.52 -3.56 12.97
CA ALA A 63 10.62 -2.78 12.42
C ALA A 63 10.45 -2.53 10.92
N THR A 64 10.08 -3.57 10.18
CA THR A 64 9.86 -3.50 8.73
C THR A 64 8.48 -2.93 8.38
N ALA A 65 7.47 -3.09 9.25
CA ALA A 65 6.17 -2.43 9.14
C ALA A 65 6.28 -0.90 9.21
N LYS A 66 7.16 -0.36 10.07
CA LYS A 66 7.47 1.09 10.11
C LYS A 66 8.02 1.60 8.78
N VAL A 67 8.80 0.78 8.06
CA VAL A 67 9.31 1.13 6.73
C VAL A 67 8.16 1.20 5.72
N ILE A 68 7.23 0.24 5.76
CA ILE A 68 6.06 0.23 4.87
C ILE A 68 5.21 1.47 5.10
N LYS A 69 4.89 1.82 6.36
CA LYS A 69 4.17 3.07 6.69
C LYS A 69 4.86 4.29 6.09
N ARG A 70 6.16 4.42 6.30
CA ARG A 70 6.96 5.52 5.72
C ARG A 70 6.91 5.57 4.20
N VAL A 71 6.86 4.43 3.51
CA VAL A 71 6.73 4.37 2.04
C VAL A 71 5.38 4.92 1.60
N PHE A 72 4.29 4.51 2.24
CA PHE A 72 2.94 5.02 1.96
C PHE A 72 2.85 6.52 2.26
N ASP A 73 3.31 6.96 3.44
CA ASP A 73 3.31 8.36 3.84
C ASP A 73 4.11 9.22 2.84
N SER A 74 5.33 8.79 2.49
CA SER A 74 6.17 9.51 1.52
C SER A 74 5.48 9.63 0.16
N TYR A 75 4.82 8.56 -0.30
CA TYR A 75 4.10 8.59 -1.56
C TYR A 75 2.94 9.60 -1.54
N MET A 76 2.16 9.61 -0.46
CA MET A 76 1.05 10.55 -0.26
C MET A 76 1.51 12.00 -0.14
N THR A 77 2.72 12.25 0.38
CA THR A 77 3.32 13.61 0.39
C THR A 77 3.84 14.08 -0.98
N GLY A 78 3.56 13.33 -2.06
CA GLY A 78 3.96 13.71 -3.41
C GLY A 78 5.31 13.15 -3.87
N ALA A 79 6.01 12.34 -3.06
CA ALA A 79 7.30 11.79 -3.45
C ALA A 79 7.15 10.82 -4.64
N SER A 80 8.06 10.95 -5.61
CA SER A 80 8.16 9.99 -6.71
C SER A 80 8.72 8.65 -6.21
N LEU A 81 8.48 7.56 -6.95
CA LEU A 81 9.07 6.25 -6.63
C LEU A 81 10.59 6.30 -6.52
N GLY A 82 11.25 7.11 -7.38
CA GLY A 82 12.69 7.34 -7.32
C GLY A 82 13.12 8.03 -6.03
N LYS A 83 12.36 9.05 -5.58
CA LYS A 83 12.68 9.77 -4.35
C LYS A 83 12.54 8.91 -3.10
N ILE A 84 11.55 8.02 -3.09
CA ILE A 84 11.36 7.04 -2.02
C ILE A 84 12.54 6.05 -1.99
N VAL A 85 13.01 5.57 -3.14
CA VAL A 85 14.22 4.72 -3.23
C VAL A 85 15.43 5.44 -2.65
N GLU A 86 15.68 6.69 -3.03
CA GLU A 86 16.80 7.50 -2.49
C GLU A 86 16.72 7.63 -0.97
N MET A 87 15.54 7.94 -0.42
CA MET A 87 15.32 8.03 1.03
C MET A 87 15.65 6.70 1.73
N LEU A 88 15.19 5.58 1.19
CA LEU A 88 15.42 4.26 1.80
C LEU A 88 16.90 3.87 1.75
N SER A 89 17.58 4.17 0.64
CA SER A 89 19.02 3.96 0.49
C SER A 89 19.84 4.86 1.41
N ALA A 90 19.46 6.13 1.58
CA ALA A 90 20.13 7.05 2.51
C ALA A 90 20.04 6.57 3.97
N LYS A 91 18.93 5.91 4.33
CA LYS A 91 18.72 5.30 5.65
C LYS A 91 19.35 3.90 5.79
N GLN A 92 20.05 3.41 4.76
CA GLN A 92 20.67 2.08 4.70
C GLN A 92 19.71 0.93 5.00
N ILE A 93 18.43 1.08 4.64
CA ILE A 93 17.42 0.05 4.86
C ILE A 93 17.57 -1.03 3.79
N LEU A 94 17.73 -2.29 4.21
CA LEU A 94 17.82 -3.42 3.27
C LEU A 94 16.46 -3.71 2.61
N SER A 95 16.50 -4.04 1.33
CA SER A 95 15.31 -4.41 0.54
C SER A 95 14.71 -5.75 1.00
N PRO A 96 13.48 -6.07 0.57
CA PRO A 96 12.83 -7.36 0.87
C PRO A 96 13.58 -8.61 0.39
N THR A 97 14.61 -8.44 -0.43
CA THR A 97 15.47 -9.54 -0.92
C THR A 97 16.85 -9.51 -0.27
N GLY A 98 17.05 -8.72 0.80
CA GLY A 98 18.34 -8.54 1.46
C GLY A 98 19.34 -7.69 0.67
N LYS A 99 18.97 -7.18 -0.51
CA LYS A 99 19.83 -6.30 -1.32
C LYS A 99 19.83 -4.88 -0.76
N SER A 100 20.96 -4.18 -0.85
CA SER A 100 21.11 -2.79 -0.40
C SER A 100 20.37 -1.77 -1.27
N LYS A 101 20.12 -2.11 -2.54
CA LYS A 101 19.44 -1.22 -3.49
C LYS A 101 17.96 -1.60 -3.62
N TRP A 102 17.10 -0.66 -3.24
CA TRP A 102 15.69 -0.70 -3.58
C TRP A 102 15.51 -0.31 -5.05
N THR A 103 14.53 -0.91 -5.72
CA THR A 103 14.18 -0.53 -7.11
C THR A 103 12.82 0.16 -7.14
N ARG A 104 12.56 0.98 -8.16
CA ARG A 104 11.25 1.60 -8.35
C ARG A 104 10.12 0.57 -8.45
N ALA A 105 10.38 -0.56 -9.10
CA ALA A 105 9.44 -1.68 -9.19
C ALA A 105 9.15 -2.31 -7.81
N THR A 106 10.13 -2.37 -6.91
CA THR A 106 9.91 -2.84 -5.54
C THR A 106 8.98 -1.90 -4.76
N ILE A 107 9.18 -0.58 -4.87
CA ILE A 107 8.30 0.40 -4.23
C ILE A 107 6.90 0.34 -4.83
N ASP A 108 6.79 0.24 -6.15
CA ASP A 108 5.52 0.10 -6.84
C ASP A 108 4.76 -1.14 -6.36
N HIS A 109 5.44 -2.28 -6.28
CA HIS A 109 4.85 -3.53 -5.77
C HIS A 109 4.37 -3.41 -4.31
N ILE A 110 5.07 -2.66 -3.47
CA ILE A 110 4.61 -2.40 -2.09
C ILE A 110 3.33 -1.57 -2.08
N LEU A 111 3.28 -0.49 -2.86
CA LEU A 111 2.12 0.39 -2.91
C LEU A 111 0.88 -0.29 -3.52
N SER A 112 1.08 -1.32 -4.36
CA SER A 112 0.00 -2.04 -5.05
C SER A 112 -0.43 -3.35 -4.34
N ASN A 113 0.24 -3.74 -3.26
CA ASN A 113 -0.04 -5.02 -2.60
C ASN A 113 -1.06 -4.84 -1.46
N SER A 114 -2.27 -5.35 -1.67
CA SER A 114 -3.39 -5.26 -0.73
C SER A 114 -3.12 -5.90 0.64
N LYS A 115 -2.14 -6.80 0.76
CA LYS A 115 -1.75 -7.37 2.06
C LYS A 115 -1.28 -6.30 3.04
N TYR A 116 -0.83 -5.14 2.57
CA TYR A 116 -0.41 -4.05 3.44
C TYR A 116 -1.55 -3.24 4.06
N ILE A 117 -2.80 -3.47 3.65
CA ILE A 117 -3.98 -2.86 4.29
C ILE A 117 -4.00 -3.13 5.79
N VAL A 118 -3.55 -4.33 6.23
CA VAL A 118 -3.48 -4.67 7.67
C VAL A 118 -2.44 -3.84 8.45
N ILE A 119 -1.48 -3.21 7.75
CA ILE A 119 -0.42 -2.37 8.35
C ILE A 119 -0.78 -0.89 8.29
N VAL A 120 -1.25 -0.42 7.12
CA VAL A 120 -1.47 1.03 6.86
C VAL A 120 -2.94 1.46 7.01
N GLY A 121 -3.88 0.51 7.01
CA GLY A 121 -5.32 0.78 7.02
C GLY A 121 -5.92 0.86 5.61
N MET A 122 -7.25 0.67 5.54
CA MET A 122 -7.99 0.66 4.28
C MET A 122 -8.01 2.05 3.61
N GLU A 123 -8.22 3.10 4.40
CA GLU A 123 -8.28 4.49 3.93
C GLU A 123 -6.99 4.90 3.20
N MET A 124 -5.85 4.82 3.89
CA MET A 124 -4.52 5.11 3.34
C MET A 124 -4.21 4.29 2.07
N TYR A 125 -4.59 3.00 2.07
CA TYR A 125 -4.35 2.16 0.89
C TYR A 125 -5.16 2.62 -0.32
N MET A 126 -6.44 2.97 -0.12
CA MET A 126 -7.31 3.44 -1.19
C MET A 126 -6.89 4.80 -1.71
N ASP A 127 -6.51 5.72 -0.82
CA ASP A 127 -5.98 7.04 -1.20
C ASP A 127 -4.75 6.92 -2.10
N VAL A 128 -3.82 6.02 -1.76
CA VAL A 128 -2.67 5.70 -2.60
C VAL A 128 -3.09 5.16 -3.96
N GLN A 129 -4.12 4.30 -4.04
CA GLN A 129 -4.59 3.78 -5.33
C GLN A 129 -5.18 4.89 -6.21
N PHE A 130 -5.97 5.80 -5.63
CA PHE A 130 -6.51 6.96 -6.34
C PHE A 130 -5.40 7.88 -6.83
N GLU A 131 -4.42 8.18 -5.98
CA GLU A 131 -3.27 9.02 -6.31
C GLU A 131 -2.42 8.38 -7.43
N LYS A 132 -2.21 7.07 -7.38
CA LYS A 132 -1.53 6.32 -8.47
C LYS A 132 -2.26 6.49 -9.80
N ALA A 133 -3.58 6.29 -9.80
CA ALA A 133 -4.39 6.44 -11.01
C ALA A 133 -4.34 7.88 -11.55
N ALA A 134 -4.40 8.88 -10.67
CA ALA A 134 -4.29 10.29 -11.04
C ALA A 134 -2.93 10.64 -11.66
N ARG A 135 -1.82 10.13 -11.09
CA ARG A 135 -0.47 10.35 -11.62
C ARG A 135 -0.22 9.65 -12.95
N CYS A 136 -0.83 8.49 -13.17
CA CYS A 136 -0.75 7.77 -14.44
C CYS A 136 -1.56 8.47 -15.55
N ASN A 137 -2.65 9.16 -15.19
CA ASN A 137 -3.55 9.85 -16.11
C ASN A 137 -3.14 11.29 -16.45
N ILE A 138 -1.86 11.64 -16.30
CA ILE A 138 -1.37 12.94 -16.77
C ILE A 138 -1.29 12.89 -18.30
N ASP A 139 -2.32 13.44 -18.95
CA ASP A 139 -2.30 13.77 -20.36
C ASP A 139 -1.31 14.91 -20.59
N TYR A 140 -0.27 14.64 -21.37
CA TYR A 140 0.78 15.60 -21.71
C TYR A 140 0.36 16.52 -22.87
N ASP A 141 -0.81 16.30 -23.48
CA ASP A 141 -1.37 17.12 -24.56
C ASP A 141 -2.07 18.38 -24.03
N LYS A 142 -1.51 18.99 -22.97
CA LYS A 142 -1.90 20.35 -22.58
C LYS A 142 -1.34 21.32 -23.63
N VAL A 143 -2.17 22.29 -24.03
CA VAL A 143 -2.00 23.29 -25.12
C VAL A 143 -0.64 24.04 -25.14
N ASN A 144 0.22 23.88 -24.12
CA ASN A 144 1.54 24.52 -24.03
C ASN A 144 2.74 23.55 -23.82
N THR A 145 2.55 22.23 -23.81
CA THR A 145 3.64 21.23 -23.65
C THR A 145 3.52 20.06 -24.64
N PRO A 146 3.42 20.30 -25.96
CA PRO A 146 3.26 19.23 -26.93
C PRO A 146 4.46 18.26 -26.89
N ARG A 147 4.17 16.96 -26.98
CA ARG A 147 5.19 15.93 -27.17
C ARG A 147 5.99 16.27 -28.43
N LYS A 148 7.32 16.32 -28.33
CA LYS A 148 8.18 16.47 -29.52
C LYS A 148 7.85 15.33 -30.50
N SER A 149 7.27 15.67 -31.65
CA SER A 149 6.88 14.70 -32.68
C SER A 149 8.07 14.09 -33.42
N SER A 150 9.25 14.70 -33.28
CA SER A 150 10.50 14.16 -33.80
C SER A 150 10.88 12.89 -33.03
N ARG A 151 10.67 11.72 -33.64
CA ARG A 151 11.30 10.49 -33.19
C ARG A 151 12.82 10.66 -33.26
N TYR A 152 13.53 10.17 -32.24
CA TYR A 152 14.99 10.07 -32.29
C TYR A 152 15.37 9.17 -33.48
N VAL A 153 16.03 9.74 -34.47
CA VAL A 153 16.62 8.99 -35.59
C VAL A 153 18.13 9.00 -35.37
N SER A 154 18.74 7.83 -35.22
CA SER A 154 20.19 7.73 -35.09
C SER A 154 20.87 8.16 -36.39
N LEU A 155 21.95 8.94 -36.31
CA LEU A 155 22.72 9.40 -37.48
C LEU A 155 23.13 8.26 -38.42
N SER A 156 23.36 7.07 -37.87
CA SER A 156 23.70 5.86 -38.60
C SER A 156 22.61 5.37 -39.57
N VAL A 157 21.35 5.76 -39.37
CA VAL A 157 20.23 5.46 -40.29
C VAL A 157 20.22 6.46 -41.45
N ILE A 158 20.67 7.70 -41.22
CA ILE A 158 20.70 8.78 -42.23
C ILE A 158 21.87 8.56 -43.22
N GLN A 159 22.99 7.99 -42.78
CA GLN A 159 24.18 7.80 -43.60
C GLN A 159 24.11 6.61 -44.59
N LYS A 160 23.08 5.75 -44.52
CA LYS A 160 22.91 4.60 -45.43
C LYS A 160 21.99 4.88 -46.62
N SER A 161 21.60 6.13 -46.84
CA SER A 161 20.60 6.52 -47.84
C SER A 161 21.15 7.43 -48.95
N PHE A 162 22.45 7.35 -49.25
CA PHE A 162 23.07 7.98 -50.41
C PHE A 162 24.01 7.00 -51.12
#